data_AF-A0A674JBS5-F1
#
_entry.id   AF-A0A674JBS5-F1
#
_cell.length_a   1.000
_cell.length_b   1.000
_cell.length_c   1.000
_cell.angle_alpha   90.00
_cell.angle_beta   90.00
_cell.angle_gamma   90.00
#
_symmetry.space_group_name_H-M   'P 1'
#
loop_
_entity.id
_entity.type
_entity.pdbx_description
1 polymer ?
#
loop_
_entity_poly.entity_id
_entity_poly.type
_entity_poly.pdbx_seq_one_letter_code
_entity_poly.pdbx_strand_id
1 'polypeptide(L)'
;MRELRIRKLCLNICVGESGDRLTRAAKVLEQLTGQTPVFSKARYTVRSFGIRRNEKIAVHCTVRGAKAEEILEKGLKVREYELRKNNFSDTGNFGFGIQEHIDLGIKYDPSIGIYGLDFYVVLGRPGFSIADKKRKTGSIGAKHRIGKEEAMRWFQQKYDGIILPGK
;
A
#
# COMPACT_ATOMS: atom_id res chain seq x y z
N MET A 1 -3.05 -22.13 13.38
CA MET A 1 -3.59 -21.37 12.20
C MET A 1 -4.09 -19.96 12.54
N ARG A 2 -3.44 -19.21 13.45
CA ARG A 2 -3.78 -17.79 13.73
C ARG A 2 -2.64 -16.83 13.42
N GLU A 3 -1.58 -17.34 12.81
CA GLU A 3 -0.44 -16.54 12.40
C GLU A 3 -0.85 -15.47 11.39
N LEU A 4 -0.25 -14.30 11.60
CA LEU A 4 -0.39 -13.13 10.77
C LEU A 4 0.48 -13.28 9.54
N ARG A 5 -0.11 -13.04 8.38
CA ARG A 5 0.59 -12.98 7.10
C ARG A 5 0.18 -11.73 6.34
N ILE A 6 1.03 -11.31 5.42
CA ILE A 6 0.70 -10.25 4.48
C ILE A 6 -0.35 -10.81 3.51
N ARG A 7 -1.56 -10.25 3.56
CA ARG A 7 -2.66 -10.65 2.68
C ARG A 7 -2.53 -10.00 1.31
N LYS A 8 -2.18 -8.72 1.28
CA LYS A 8 -1.88 -7.95 0.08
C LYS A 8 -1.11 -6.69 0.44
N LEU A 9 -0.30 -6.23 -0.48
CA LEU A 9 0.32 -4.92 -0.48
C LEU A 9 -0.36 -4.09 -1.58
N CYS A 10 -0.95 -2.97 -1.21
CA CYS A 10 -1.50 -2.01 -2.16
C CYS A 10 -0.50 -0.87 -2.31
N LEU A 11 -0.14 -0.56 -3.56
CA LEU A 11 0.75 0.53 -3.93
C LEU A 11 -0.08 1.56 -4.70
N ASN A 12 0.06 2.83 -4.35
CA ASN A 12 -0.69 3.91 -4.96
C ASN A 12 0.22 5.11 -5.27
N ILE A 13 0.04 5.68 -6.46
CA ILE A 13 0.59 6.98 -6.83
C ILE A 13 -0.59 7.87 -7.23
N CYS A 14 -0.79 8.95 -6.49
CA CYS A 14 -1.77 9.98 -6.83
C CYS A 14 -1.02 11.17 -7.46
N VAL A 15 -1.33 11.46 -8.73
CA VAL A 15 -0.69 12.58 -9.45
C VAL A 15 -1.60 13.82 -9.42
N GLY A 16 -2.92 13.63 -9.37
CA GLY A 16 -3.89 14.71 -9.27
C GLY A 16 -4.29 15.32 -10.63
N GLU A 17 -3.68 14.88 -11.71
CA GLU A 17 -3.98 15.30 -13.08
C GLU A 17 -3.99 14.11 -14.03
N SER A 18 -4.67 14.27 -15.17
CA SER A 18 -4.59 13.33 -16.28
C SER A 18 -3.43 13.69 -17.22
N GLY A 19 -3.16 12.82 -18.21
CA GLY A 19 -2.16 13.05 -19.25
C GLY A 19 -0.85 12.29 -19.05
N ASP A 20 0.24 12.84 -19.57
CA ASP A 20 1.52 12.14 -19.71
C ASP A 20 2.14 11.79 -18.36
N ARG A 21 2.02 12.67 -17.37
CA ARG A 21 2.57 12.45 -16.03
C ARG A 21 1.97 11.21 -15.36
N LEU A 22 0.66 11.00 -15.54
CA LEU A 22 -0.03 9.80 -15.04
C LEU A 22 0.44 8.53 -15.77
N THR A 23 0.67 8.63 -17.08
CA THR A 23 1.16 7.51 -17.89
C THR A 23 2.60 7.13 -17.51
N ARG A 24 3.44 8.11 -17.16
CA ARG A 24 4.80 7.89 -16.64
C ARG A 24 4.78 7.26 -15.26
N ALA A 25 3.91 7.73 -14.35
CA ALA A 25 3.71 7.11 -13.04
C ALA A 25 3.28 5.64 -13.15
N ALA A 26 2.45 5.30 -14.15
CA ALA A 26 2.08 3.91 -14.42
C ALA A 26 3.29 3.04 -14.79
N LYS A 27 4.21 3.55 -15.62
CA LYS A 27 5.46 2.85 -15.96
C LYS A 27 6.34 2.58 -14.73
N VAL A 28 6.42 3.53 -13.80
CA VAL A 28 7.18 3.36 -12.55
C VAL A 28 6.58 2.24 -11.70
N LEU A 29 5.25 2.22 -11.53
CA LEU A 29 4.58 1.15 -10.79
C LEU A 29 4.73 -0.21 -11.48
N GLU A 30 4.69 -0.24 -12.82
CA GLU A 30 4.92 -1.44 -13.60
C GLU A 30 6.34 -1.97 -13.44
N GLN A 31 7.36 -1.10 -13.47
CA GLN A 31 8.75 -1.47 -13.21
C GLN A 31 8.95 -2.01 -11.79
N LEU A 32 8.29 -1.41 -10.79
CA LEU A 32 8.40 -1.84 -9.40
C LEU A 32 7.71 -3.20 -9.16
N THR A 33 6.53 -3.41 -9.75
CA THR A 33 5.66 -4.56 -9.43
C THR A 33 5.71 -5.69 -10.45
N GLY A 34 6.19 -5.42 -11.66
CA GLY A 34 6.13 -6.32 -12.82
C GLY A 34 4.70 -6.63 -13.28
N GLN A 35 3.73 -5.78 -12.97
CA GLN A 35 2.31 -5.96 -13.30
C GLN A 35 1.76 -4.68 -13.92
N THR A 36 0.82 -4.82 -14.85
CA THR A 36 0.10 -3.68 -15.43
C THR A 36 -0.79 -3.03 -14.38
N PRO A 37 -0.58 -1.75 -14.05
CA PRO A 37 -1.33 -1.10 -12.98
C PRO A 37 -2.69 -0.59 -13.46
N VAL A 38 -3.59 -0.32 -12.52
CA VAL A 38 -4.96 0.12 -12.81
C VAL A 38 -5.10 1.62 -12.57
N PHE A 39 -5.67 2.31 -13.58
CA PHE A 39 -5.99 3.73 -13.49
C PHE A 39 -7.26 3.99 -12.69
N SER A 40 -7.14 4.80 -11.63
CA SER A 40 -8.24 5.25 -10.79
C SER A 40 -8.83 6.56 -11.31
N LYS A 41 -10.16 6.61 -11.37
CA LYS A 41 -10.92 7.78 -11.82
C LYS A 41 -11.42 8.61 -10.64
N ALA A 42 -11.47 9.92 -10.81
CA ALA A 42 -12.06 10.84 -9.86
C ALA A 42 -13.59 10.64 -9.78
N ARG A 43 -14.12 10.54 -8.56
CA ARG A 43 -15.58 10.46 -8.33
C ARG A 43 -16.26 11.83 -8.30
N TYR A 44 -15.52 12.86 -7.89
CA TYR A 44 -16.01 14.21 -7.68
C TYR A 44 -15.26 15.20 -8.57
N THR A 45 -15.94 16.28 -8.96
CA THR A 45 -15.29 17.43 -9.59
C THR A 45 -14.96 18.43 -8.49
N VAL A 46 -13.67 18.77 -8.34
CA VAL A 46 -13.20 19.71 -7.33
C VAL A 46 -12.29 20.72 -8.03
N ARG A 47 -12.81 21.94 -8.27
CA ARG A 47 -12.11 22.97 -9.05
C ARG A 47 -10.80 23.42 -8.40
N SER A 48 -10.73 23.48 -7.08
CA SER A 48 -9.51 23.86 -6.35
C SER A 48 -8.35 22.90 -6.57
N PHE A 49 -8.62 21.63 -6.87
CA PHE A 49 -7.61 20.63 -7.20
C PHE A 49 -7.42 20.45 -8.71
N GLY A 50 -8.18 21.16 -9.55
CA GLY A 50 -8.14 20.99 -11.00
C GLY A 50 -8.76 19.69 -11.52
N ILE A 51 -9.42 18.90 -10.67
CA ILE A 51 -9.91 17.55 -11.02
C ILE A 51 -11.36 17.59 -11.51
N ARG A 52 -11.64 16.85 -12.61
CA ARG A 52 -13.00 16.63 -13.13
C ARG A 52 -13.49 15.21 -12.86
N ARG A 53 -14.81 15.05 -12.73
CA ARG A 53 -15.44 13.73 -12.58
C ARG A 53 -15.09 12.80 -13.75
N ASN A 54 -14.80 11.54 -13.42
CA ASN A 54 -14.36 10.47 -14.33
C ASN A 54 -12.98 10.65 -14.96
N GLU A 55 -12.27 11.74 -14.65
CA GLU A 55 -10.89 11.93 -15.06
C GLU A 55 -9.98 10.93 -14.35
N LYS A 56 -8.99 10.39 -15.05
CA LYS A 56 -8.00 9.50 -14.45
C LYS A 56 -6.99 10.36 -13.67
N ILE A 57 -6.81 10.10 -12.39
CA ILE A 57 -6.01 10.96 -11.48
C ILE A 57 -4.92 10.21 -10.72
N ALA A 58 -5.06 8.90 -10.60
CA ALA A 58 -4.16 8.07 -9.82
C ALA A 58 -3.97 6.71 -10.49
N VAL A 59 -2.89 6.04 -10.11
CA VAL A 59 -2.56 4.69 -10.56
C VAL A 59 -2.24 3.85 -9.35
N HIS A 60 -2.77 2.63 -9.32
CA HIS A 60 -2.53 1.72 -8.20
C HIS A 60 -2.30 0.29 -8.69
N CYS A 61 -1.58 -0.48 -7.89
CA CYS A 61 -1.33 -1.90 -8.12
C CYS A 61 -1.47 -2.65 -6.80
N THR A 62 -1.99 -3.89 -6.84
CA THR A 62 -2.08 -4.75 -5.66
C THR A 62 -1.19 -5.97 -5.87
N VAL A 63 -0.14 -6.08 -5.06
CA VAL A 63 0.80 -7.20 -5.08
C VAL A 63 0.46 -8.17 -3.94
N ARG A 64 0.64 -9.47 -4.18
CA ARG A 64 0.40 -10.53 -3.20
C ARG A 64 1.51 -11.58 -3.28
N GLY A 65 1.66 -12.37 -2.22
CA GLY A 65 2.67 -13.44 -2.14
C GLY A 65 4.07 -12.91 -1.89
N ALA A 66 5.10 -13.68 -2.28
CA ALA A 66 6.50 -13.35 -2.02
C ALA A 66 6.93 -11.98 -2.55
N LYS A 67 6.48 -11.62 -3.77
CA LYS A 67 6.73 -10.29 -4.35
C LYS A 67 6.27 -9.13 -3.47
N ALA A 68 5.18 -9.31 -2.71
CA ALA A 68 4.70 -8.27 -1.81
C ALA A 68 5.65 -8.10 -0.61
N GLU A 69 6.26 -9.18 -0.13
CA GLU A 69 7.21 -9.13 0.98
C GLU A 69 8.51 -8.47 0.54
N GLU A 70 9.03 -8.81 -0.65
CA GLU A 70 10.23 -8.19 -1.23
C GLU A 70 10.07 -6.69 -1.43
N ILE A 71 8.95 -6.24 -2.00
CA ILE A 71 8.68 -4.81 -2.23
C ILE A 71 8.47 -4.07 -0.91
N LEU A 72 7.80 -4.71 0.06
CA LEU A 72 7.60 -4.12 1.38
C LEU A 72 8.94 -3.95 2.12
N GLU A 73 9.82 -4.94 2.06
CA GLU A 73 11.14 -4.87 2.69
C GLU A 73 11.99 -3.73 2.11
N LYS A 74 11.99 -3.56 0.78
CA LYS A 74 12.62 -2.41 0.13
C LYS A 74 12.04 -1.09 0.64
N GLY A 75 10.72 -0.98 0.78
CA GLY A 75 10.08 0.23 1.27
C GLY A 75 10.36 0.52 2.75
N LEU A 76 10.40 -0.51 3.59
CA LEU A 76 10.73 -0.37 5.01
C LEU A 76 12.19 0.03 5.22
N LYS A 77 13.11 -0.46 4.38
CA LYS A 77 14.52 -0.08 4.42
C LYS A 77 14.73 1.43 4.19
N VAL A 78 13.96 2.03 3.26
CA VAL A 78 13.98 3.49 3.03
C VAL A 78 13.49 4.28 4.25
N ARG A 79 12.61 3.67 5.04
CA ARG A 79 12.11 4.23 6.31
C ARG A 79 12.90 3.77 7.54
N GLU A 80 14.07 3.14 7.34
CA GLU A 80 14.92 2.64 8.41
C GLU A 80 14.20 1.70 9.38
N TYR A 81 13.17 1.01 8.90
CA TYR A 81 12.27 0.15 9.71
C TYR A 81 11.54 0.89 10.84
N GLU A 82 11.47 2.21 10.78
CA GLU A 82 10.77 3.05 11.75
C GLU A 82 9.36 3.39 11.26
N LEU A 83 8.36 3.08 12.09
CA LEU A 83 6.97 3.49 11.87
C LEU A 83 6.40 4.15 13.11
N ARG A 84 5.46 5.08 12.93
CA ARG A 84 4.77 5.69 14.08
C ARG A 84 3.55 4.86 14.47
N LYS A 85 3.17 4.92 15.75
CA LYS A 85 1.94 4.28 16.27
C LYS A 85 0.67 4.67 15.49
N ASN A 86 0.63 5.88 14.92
CA ASN A 86 -0.52 6.38 14.17
C ASN A 86 -0.64 5.79 12.75
N ASN A 87 0.42 5.18 12.23
CA ASN A 87 0.39 4.50 10.93
C ASN A 87 -0.39 3.17 10.96
N PHE A 88 -0.62 2.62 12.15
CA PHE A 88 -1.39 1.40 12.34
C PHE A 88 -2.87 1.74 12.54
N SER A 89 -3.73 1.12 11.73
CA SER A 89 -5.17 1.22 11.83
C SER A 89 -5.73 0.35 12.95
N ASP A 90 -6.94 0.66 13.40
CA ASP A 90 -7.64 -0.15 14.41
C ASP A 90 -7.94 -1.57 13.92
N THR A 91 -8.01 -1.75 12.59
CA THR A 91 -8.18 -3.05 11.93
C THR A 91 -6.89 -3.86 11.79
N GLY A 92 -5.77 -3.37 12.36
CA GLY A 92 -4.48 -4.05 12.32
C GLY A 92 -3.76 -4.00 10.97
N ASN A 93 -4.16 -3.08 10.10
CA ASN A 93 -3.46 -2.80 8.85
C ASN A 93 -2.55 -1.60 9.06
N PHE A 94 -1.55 -1.41 8.20
CA PHE A 94 -0.66 -0.26 8.33
C PHE A 94 -0.19 0.21 6.97
N GLY A 95 0.25 1.45 6.92
CA GLY A 95 0.79 2.04 5.70
C GLY A 95 1.75 3.16 5.98
N PHE A 96 2.56 3.47 4.97
CA PHE A 96 3.52 4.56 5.00
C PHE A 96 3.72 5.09 3.58
N GLY A 97 4.04 6.37 3.47
CA GLY A 97 4.41 6.98 2.20
C GLY A 97 5.92 7.06 2.06
N ILE A 98 6.41 7.01 0.84
CA ILE A 98 7.78 7.37 0.45
C ILE A 98 7.68 8.56 -0.51
N GLN A 99 8.58 9.54 -0.35
CA GLN A 99 8.56 10.75 -1.18
C GLN A 99 9.19 10.52 -2.55
N GLU A 100 10.23 9.67 -2.62
CA GLU A 100 10.97 9.39 -3.83
C GLU A 100 11.05 7.89 -4.10
N HIS A 101 10.56 7.45 -5.26
CA HIS A 101 10.67 6.04 -5.65
C HIS A 101 12.09 5.60 -6.05
N ILE A 102 13.04 6.54 -6.18
CA ILE A 102 14.44 6.24 -6.53
C ILE A 102 15.09 5.42 -5.40
N ASP A 103 14.75 5.75 -4.15
CA ASP A 103 15.24 5.07 -2.95
C ASP A 103 14.84 3.59 -2.90
N LEU A 104 13.83 3.18 -3.68
CA LEU A 104 13.40 1.78 -3.82
C LEU A 104 14.31 0.96 -4.75
N GLY A 105 15.35 1.56 -5.32
CA GLY A 105 16.33 0.92 -6.21
C GLY A 105 15.97 1.00 -7.70
N ILE A 106 15.08 1.90 -8.09
CA ILE A 106 14.76 2.18 -9.49
C ILE A 106 15.77 3.20 -10.03
N LYS A 107 16.38 2.94 -11.18
CA LYS A 107 17.27 3.90 -11.84
C LYS A 107 16.50 5.15 -12.20
N TYR A 108 17.09 6.31 -11.90
CA TYR A 108 16.51 7.59 -12.27
C TYR A 108 16.47 7.77 -13.79
N ASP A 109 15.29 8.12 -14.31
CA ASP A 109 15.09 8.56 -15.69
C ASP A 109 14.54 9.99 -15.68
N PRO A 110 15.30 10.98 -16.20
CA PRO A 110 14.86 12.36 -16.31
C PRO A 110 13.52 12.53 -17.05
N SER A 111 13.20 11.61 -17.96
CA SER A 111 11.97 11.64 -18.75
C SER A 111 10.74 11.29 -17.89
N ILE A 112 10.91 10.48 -16.86
CA ILE A 112 9.82 10.03 -15.99
C ILE A 112 9.57 11.04 -14.88
N GLY A 113 10.64 11.55 -14.27
CA GLY A 113 10.60 12.43 -13.10
C GLY A 113 10.51 11.66 -11.78
N ILE A 114 10.37 12.39 -10.67
CA ILE A 114 10.28 11.82 -9.32
C ILE A 114 8.81 11.73 -8.90
N TYR A 115 8.45 10.59 -8.31
CA TYR A 115 7.11 10.32 -7.79
C TYR A 115 7.20 9.78 -6.37
N GLY A 116 6.30 10.29 -5.52
CA GLY A 116 5.99 9.68 -4.23
C GLY A 116 5.08 8.48 -4.38
N LEU A 117 5.17 7.56 -3.43
CA LEU A 117 4.48 6.28 -3.45
C LEU A 117 3.92 5.94 -2.08
N ASP A 118 2.66 5.56 -2.04
CA ASP A 118 1.99 5.13 -0.82
C ASP A 118 1.96 3.60 -0.76
N PHE A 119 2.51 3.06 0.33
CA PHE A 119 2.45 1.65 0.69
C PHE A 119 1.32 1.44 1.69
N TYR A 120 0.42 0.52 1.38
CA TYR A 120 -0.62 0.09 2.32
C TYR A 120 -0.64 -1.43 2.43
N VAL A 121 -0.26 -1.93 3.60
CA VAL A 121 -0.16 -3.35 3.93
C VAL A 121 -1.44 -3.79 4.61
N VAL A 122 -2.06 -4.84 4.04
CA VAL A 122 -3.19 -5.50 4.66
C VAL A 122 -2.72 -6.80 5.28
N LEU A 123 -2.84 -6.91 6.59
CA LEU A 123 -2.58 -8.15 7.31
C LEU A 123 -3.83 -9.05 7.27
N GLY A 124 -3.60 -10.35 7.38
CA GLY A 124 -4.69 -11.31 7.46
C GLY A 124 -4.26 -12.62 8.09
N ARG A 125 -5.25 -13.35 8.57
CA ARG A 125 -5.09 -14.74 9.03
C ARG A 125 -5.68 -15.71 8.01
N PRO A 126 -5.24 -16.99 8.01
CA PRO A 126 -6.00 -18.05 7.36
C PRO A 126 -7.47 -18.03 7.81
N GLY A 127 -8.41 -18.14 6.86
CA GLY A 127 -9.86 -18.04 7.12
C GLY A 127 -10.50 -16.68 6.84
N PHE A 128 -9.72 -15.62 6.56
CA PHE A 128 -10.28 -14.30 6.22
C PHE A 128 -11.04 -14.28 4.88
N SER A 129 -10.83 -15.29 4.02
CA SER A 129 -11.55 -15.43 2.74
C SER A 129 -13.04 -15.72 2.89
N ILE A 130 -13.52 -16.07 4.08
CA ILE A 130 -14.94 -16.34 4.36
C ILE A 130 -15.82 -15.10 4.10
N ALA A 131 -15.26 -13.89 4.31
CA ALA A 131 -15.95 -12.63 4.06
C ALA A 131 -16.07 -12.32 2.56
N ASP A 132 -15.14 -12.82 1.74
CA ASP A 132 -15.03 -12.46 0.31
C ASP A 132 -15.57 -13.55 -0.63
N LYS A 133 -15.73 -14.79 -0.15
CA LYS A 133 -16.18 -15.92 -0.98
C LYS A 133 -17.65 -15.74 -1.39
N LYS A 134 -17.99 -16.04 -2.64
CA LYS A 134 -19.37 -15.93 -3.16
C LYS A 134 -20.36 -16.88 -2.48
N ARG A 135 -19.95 -18.14 -2.25
CA ARG A 135 -20.82 -19.19 -1.68
C ARG A 135 -20.71 -19.20 -0.15
N LYS A 136 -21.86 -19.14 0.54
CA LYS A 136 -21.97 -19.18 2.01
C LYS A 136 -21.09 -18.12 2.69
N THR A 137 -21.21 -16.86 2.26
CA THR A 137 -20.55 -15.70 2.89
C THR A 137 -20.80 -15.72 4.39
N GLY A 138 -19.79 -15.34 5.18
CA GLY A 138 -19.90 -15.25 6.62
C GLY A 138 -19.09 -14.09 7.17
N SER A 139 -19.32 -13.74 8.44
CA SER A 139 -18.56 -12.70 9.12
C SER A 139 -17.34 -13.28 9.83
N ILE A 140 -16.30 -12.45 9.97
CA ILE A 140 -15.12 -12.80 10.76
C ILE A 140 -15.44 -12.55 12.23
N GLY A 141 -15.41 -13.60 13.04
CA GLY A 141 -15.66 -13.52 14.48
C GLY A 141 -14.64 -12.62 15.19
N ALA A 142 -15.06 -11.94 16.26
CA ALA A 142 -14.27 -10.92 16.94
C ALA A 142 -12.87 -11.40 17.35
N LYS A 143 -12.77 -12.61 17.91
CA LYS A 143 -11.49 -13.23 18.33
C LYS A 143 -10.53 -13.53 17.16
N HIS A 144 -11.06 -13.65 15.94
CA HIS A 144 -10.26 -13.93 14.75
C HIS A 144 -9.83 -12.66 14.02
N ARG A 145 -10.45 -11.50 14.31
CA ARG A 145 -9.98 -10.21 13.80
C ARG A 145 -8.63 -9.85 14.40
N ILE A 146 -7.94 -8.94 13.74
CA ILE A 146 -6.62 -8.45 14.13
C ILE A 146 -6.82 -7.09 14.79
N GLY A 147 -6.20 -6.90 15.95
CA GLY A 147 -6.16 -5.60 16.62
C GLY A 147 -4.92 -4.80 16.23
N LYS A 148 -4.98 -3.48 16.47
CA LYS A 148 -3.84 -2.57 16.26
C LYS A 148 -2.57 -3.01 16.99
N GLU A 149 -2.69 -3.37 18.27
CA GLU A 149 -1.55 -3.83 19.09
C GLU A 149 -0.92 -5.12 18.57
N GLU A 150 -1.75 -6.02 18.06
CA GLU A 150 -1.28 -7.28 17.50
C GLU A 150 -0.45 -7.04 16.23
N ALA A 151 -0.90 -6.13 15.36
CA ALA A 151 -0.16 -5.74 14.16
C ALA A 151 1.18 -5.05 14.49
N MET A 152 1.21 -4.22 15.55
CA MET A 152 2.44 -3.59 16.03
C MET A 152 3.46 -4.62 16.52
N ARG A 153 3.03 -5.59 17.34
CA ARG A 153 3.91 -6.69 17.79
C ARG A 153 4.42 -7.53 16.63
N TRP A 154 3.57 -7.81 15.65
CA TRP A 154 3.98 -8.54 14.45
C TRP A 154 5.03 -7.79 13.63
N PHE A 155 4.89 -6.47 13.51
CA PHE A 155 5.88 -5.64 12.81
C PHE A 155 7.24 -5.67 13.53
N GLN A 156 7.24 -5.54 14.86
CA GLN A 156 8.44 -5.67 15.68
C GLN A 156 9.07 -7.06 15.57
N GLN A 157 8.27 -8.12 15.55
CA GLN A 157 8.78 -9.50 15.51
C GLN A 157 9.31 -9.92 14.13
N LYS A 158 8.66 -9.50 13.04
CA LYS A 158 9.03 -9.95 11.68
C LYS A 158 10.13 -9.12 11.05
N TYR A 159 10.15 -7.81 11.32
CA TYR A 159 11.03 -6.85 10.65
C TYR A 159 11.96 -6.12 11.63
N ASP A 160 12.01 -6.53 12.90
CA ASP A 160 12.76 -5.86 13.97
C ASP A 160 12.51 -4.35 14.03
N GLY A 161 11.29 -3.94 13.64
CA GLY A 161 10.97 -2.55 13.38
C GLY A 161 10.73 -1.74 14.66
N ILE A 162 11.12 -0.47 14.61
CA ILE A 162 10.98 0.46 15.74
C ILE A 162 9.64 1.19 15.62
N ILE A 163 8.87 1.20 16.71
CA ILE A 163 7.58 1.90 16.75
C ILE A 163 7.74 3.17 17.59
N LEU A 164 7.74 4.30 16.90
CA LEU A 164 7.81 5.62 17.54
C LEU A 164 6.43 6.01 18.10
N PRO A 165 6.38 6.75 19.23
CA PRO A 165 5.13 7.30 19.75
C PRO A 165 4.47 8.25 18.73
N GLY A 166 3.15 8.39 18.83
CA GLY A 166 2.42 9.38 18.02
C GLY A 166 2.91 10.79 18.36
N LYS A 167 2.95 11.66 17.35
CA LYS A 167 3.03 13.11 17.59
C LYS A 167 1.77 13.58 18.30
#